data_AF-A0A1T4QLY8-F1
#
_entry.id   AF-A0A1T4QLY8-F1
#
_cell.length_a   1.000
_cell.length_b   1.000
_cell.length_c   1.000
_cell.angle_alpha   90.00
_cell.angle_beta   90.00
_cell.angle_gamma   90.00
#
_symmetry.space_group_name_H-M   'P 1'
#
loop_
_entity.id
_entity.type
_entity.pdbx_description
1 polymer ?
#
loop_
_entity_poly.entity_id
_entity_poly.type
_entity_poly.pdbx_seq_one_letter_code
_entity_poly.pdbx_strand_id
1 'polypeptide(L)'
;MLSQIYIQNALILIGETTIPNFNKAMIKKLAASNIHRPNNRISDINSHQTHIAITGEEMNIFPFIANFNYLQRNTTEKTYIPLGINLSSNNLINLGIQNLNPFLFLQTYTYCYIRQGNQNPQIQLSLLSKDAPLFLTFRNYLYEGDYLIVLCDDSTFYFYGAKSNLNLSTGVYY
;
A
#
# COMPACT_ATOMS: atom_id res chain seq x y z
N MET A 1 -21.26 -6.48 1.49
CA MET A 1 -21.58 -6.75 2.92
C MET A 1 -20.60 -7.75 3.53
N LEU A 2 -20.49 -8.99 3.03
CA LEU A 2 -19.49 -9.97 3.53
C LEU A 2 -18.03 -9.50 3.35
N SER A 3 -17.72 -8.84 2.23
CA SER A 3 -16.44 -8.20 1.93
C SER A 3 -16.03 -7.15 2.96
N GLN A 4 -16.93 -6.21 3.27
CA GLN A 4 -16.69 -5.16 4.26
C GLN A 4 -16.50 -5.72 5.66
N ILE A 5 -17.32 -6.69 6.08
CA ILE A 5 -17.16 -7.38 7.38
C ILE A 5 -15.79 -8.04 7.47
N TYR A 6 -15.34 -8.71 6.40
CA TYR A 6 -14.03 -9.34 6.37
C TYR A 6 -12.90 -8.32 6.58
N ILE A 7 -12.96 -7.18 5.87
CA ILE A 7 -11.96 -6.11 6.00
C ILE A 7 -11.97 -5.50 7.40
N GLN A 8 -13.15 -5.27 7.97
CA GLN A 8 -13.27 -4.77 9.33
C GLN A 8 -12.64 -5.73 10.34
N ASN A 9 -12.89 -7.02 10.23
CA ASN A 9 -12.27 -8.04 11.08
C ASN A 9 -10.74 -8.05 10.90
N ALA A 10 -10.23 -7.93 9.67
CA ALA A 10 -8.79 -7.84 9.42
C ALA A 10 -8.16 -6.61 10.10
N LEU A 11 -8.84 -5.46 10.10
CA LEU A 11 -8.39 -4.24 10.77
C LEU A 11 -8.43 -4.39 12.30
N ILE A 12 -9.45 -5.06 12.85
CA ILE A 12 -9.51 -5.37 14.29
C ILE A 12 -8.35 -6.29 14.70
N LEU A 13 -7.98 -7.27 13.87
CA LEU A 13 -6.86 -8.19 14.15
C LEU A 13 -5.50 -7.47 14.22
N ILE A 14 -5.33 -6.35 13.52
CA ILE A 14 -4.14 -5.50 13.62
C ILE A 14 -4.28 -4.40 14.68
N GLY A 15 -5.33 -4.48 15.51
CA GLY A 15 -5.57 -3.65 16.68
C GLY A 15 -6.41 -2.39 16.44
N GLU A 16 -6.98 -2.19 15.24
CA GLU A 16 -7.77 -0.98 14.97
C GLU A 16 -9.12 -1.03 15.69
N THR A 17 -9.43 0.06 16.40
CA THR A 17 -10.71 0.26 17.09
C THR A 17 -11.62 1.24 16.37
N THR A 18 -11.04 2.08 15.51
CA THR A 18 -11.76 3.06 14.69
C THR A 18 -11.38 2.82 13.23
N ILE A 19 -12.35 2.39 12.44
CA ILE A 19 -12.16 2.07 11.02
C ILE A 19 -12.80 3.18 10.20
N PRO A 20 -12.05 3.83 9.28
CA PRO A 20 -12.62 4.85 8.41
C PRO A 20 -13.64 4.22 7.46
N ASN A 21 -14.57 5.03 6.96
CA ASN A 21 -15.42 4.59 5.86
C ASN A 21 -14.58 4.31 4.61
N PHE A 22 -14.99 3.32 3.82
CA PHE A 22 -14.34 2.99 2.57
C PHE A 22 -15.32 2.35 1.60
N ASN A 23 -15.16 2.66 0.31
CA ASN A 23 -15.93 2.05 -0.78
C ASN A 23 -15.15 0.89 -1.42
N LYS A 24 -13.83 0.86 -1.24
CA LYS A 24 -12.96 -0.18 -1.79
C LYS A 24 -11.84 -0.49 -0.82
N ALA A 25 -11.41 -1.74 -0.80
CA ALA A 25 -10.22 -2.15 -0.08
C ALA A 25 -9.39 -3.15 -0.88
N MET A 26 -8.10 -3.23 -0.58
CA MET A 26 -7.17 -4.21 -1.14
C MET A 26 -6.36 -4.81 0.00
N ILE A 27 -6.21 -6.13 0.00
CA ILE A 27 -5.20 -6.82 0.82
C ILE A 27 -4.20 -7.47 -0.12
N LYS A 28 -2.95 -7.02 -0.03
CA LYS A 28 -1.83 -7.55 -0.81
C LYS A 28 -0.82 -8.22 0.10
N LYS A 29 -0.52 -9.50 -0.12
CA LYS A 29 0.63 -10.16 0.50
C LYS A 29 1.92 -9.68 -0.18
N LEU A 30 2.89 -9.24 0.62
CA LEU A 30 4.12 -8.65 0.14
C LEU A 30 5.12 -9.74 -0.22
N ALA A 31 5.44 -9.86 -1.50
CA ALA A 31 6.53 -10.72 -1.96
C ALA A 31 7.88 -10.03 -1.74
N ALA A 32 8.99 -10.77 -1.87
CA ALA A 32 10.34 -10.21 -1.84
C ALA A 32 10.53 -9.02 -2.79
N SER A 33 9.86 -9.07 -3.95
CA SER A 33 9.77 -8.00 -4.96
C SER A 33 8.89 -6.82 -4.56
N ASN A 34 8.48 -6.69 -3.30
CA ASN A 34 7.82 -5.51 -2.76
C ASN A 34 8.60 -4.89 -1.59
N ILE A 35 9.54 -5.65 -1.03
CA ILE A 35 10.33 -5.25 0.14
C ILE A 35 11.57 -4.49 -0.30
N HIS A 36 11.68 -3.24 0.16
CA HIS A 36 12.85 -2.41 -0.14
C HIS A 36 14.07 -2.83 0.68
N ARG A 37 13.91 -3.05 1.99
CA ARG A 37 15.03 -3.37 2.88
C ARG A 37 15.47 -4.82 2.73
N PRO A 38 16.74 -5.09 2.37
CA PRO A 38 17.23 -6.45 2.21
C PRO A 38 17.04 -7.31 3.47
N ASN A 39 17.32 -6.75 4.66
CA ASN A 39 17.19 -7.45 5.95
C ASN A 39 15.74 -7.83 6.32
N ASN A 40 14.75 -7.33 5.59
CA ASN A 40 13.34 -7.65 5.80
C ASN A 40 12.83 -8.74 4.84
N ARG A 41 13.71 -9.28 3.99
CA ARG A 41 13.39 -10.37 3.07
C ARG A 41 13.76 -11.71 3.70
N ILE A 42 12.98 -12.73 3.39
CA ILE A 42 13.22 -14.11 3.82
C ILE A 42 13.87 -14.88 2.68
N SER A 43 13.49 -14.59 1.44
CA SER A 43 14.08 -15.22 0.26
C SER A 43 15.42 -14.58 -0.12
N ASP A 44 16.35 -15.41 -0.59
CA ASP A 44 17.68 -14.99 -1.10
C ASP A 44 17.60 -14.27 -2.46
N ILE A 45 16.43 -13.73 -2.82
CA ILE A 45 16.25 -12.98 -4.05
C ILE A 45 16.97 -11.63 -3.91
N ASN A 46 18.12 -11.54 -4.59
CA ASN A 46 18.80 -10.30 -4.90
C ASN A 46 17.97 -9.45 -5.87
N SER A 47 16.87 -8.85 -5.38
CA SER A 47 16.13 -7.84 -6.16
C SER A 47 16.55 -6.43 -5.75
N HIS A 48 16.90 -5.59 -6.71
CA HIS A 48 17.07 -4.15 -6.51
C HIS A 48 15.71 -3.43 -6.51
N GLN A 49 14.71 -4.03 -5.86
CA GLN A 49 13.36 -3.53 -5.94
C GLN A 49 13.20 -2.22 -5.17
N THR A 50 12.67 -1.22 -5.88
CA THR A 50 12.42 0.14 -5.35
C THR A 50 10.96 0.45 -5.09
N HIS A 51 10.01 -0.37 -5.57
CA HIS A 51 8.57 -0.09 -5.55
C HIS A 51 7.75 -1.32 -5.11
N ILE A 52 6.48 -1.10 -4.81
CA ILE A 52 5.45 -2.12 -4.62
C ILE A 52 4.66 -2.20 -5.93
N ALA A 53 4.65 -3.37 -6.56
CA ALA A 53 3.92 -3.59 -7.80
C ALA A 53 2.45 -3.90 -7.50
N ILE A 54 1.54 -3.10 -8.06
CA ILE A 54 0.10 -3.25 -7.96
C ILE A 54 -0.41 -3.64 -9.36
N THR A 55 -1.02 -4.82 -9.47
CA THR A 55 -1.27 -5.50 -10.76
C THR A 55 -2.67 -6.07 -10.85
N GLY A 56 -3.19 -6.22 -12.08
CA GLY A 56 -4.49 -6.86 -12.30
C GLY A 56 -5.62 -6.10 -11.62
N GLU A 57 -6.52 -6.81 -10.94
CA GLU A 57 -7.66 -6.20 -10.23
C GLU A 57 -7.23 -5.23 -9.13
N GLU A 58 -6.05 -5.42 -8.52
CA GLU A 58 -5.51 -4.53 -7.49
C GLU A 58 -5.41 -3.07 -7.98
N MET A 59 -5.21 -2.86 -9.28
CA MET A 59 -5.13 -1.52 -9.86
C MET A 59 -6.43 -0.72 -9.71
N ASN A 60 -7.59 -1.39 -9.54
CA ASN A 60 -8.90 -0.75 -9.40
C ASN A 60 -9.07 0.05 -8.09
N ILE A 61 -8.16 -0.15 -7.12
CA ILE A 61 -8.10 0.65 -5.89
C ILE A 61 -7.61 2.08 -6.17
N PHE A 62 -6.93 2.30 -7.30
CA PHE A 62 -6.34 3.57 -7.73
C PHE A 62 -6.99 4.11 -9.02
N PRO A 63 -8.31 4.42 -9.02
CA PRO A 63 -9.06 4.70 -10.25
C PRO A 63 -8.57 5.93 -11.02
N PHE A 64 -8.15 7.00 -10.32
CA PHE A 64 -7.66 8.23 -10.97
C PHE A 64 -6.33 8.02 -11.69
N ILE A 65 -5.48 7.14 -11.15
CA ILE A 65 -4.21 6.76 -11.75
C ILE A 65 -4.51 5.97 -13.04
N ALA A 66 -5.43 5.00 -12.99
CA ALA A 66 -5.87 4.26 -14.17
C ALA A 66 -6.45 5.17 -15.28
N ASN A 67 -7.21 6.22 -14.92
CA ASN A 67 -7.73 7.19 -15.90
C ASN A 67 -6.66 8.14 -16.46
N PHE A 68 -5.65 8.53 -15.68
CA PHE A 68 -4.52 9.34 -16.15
C PHE A 68 -3.76 8.66 -17.30
N ASN A 69 -3.75 7.32 -17.35
CA ASN A 69 -3.20 6.54 -18.47
C ASN A 69 -3.91 6.79 -19.80
N TYR A 70 -5.23 6.97 -19.79
CA TYR A 70 -5.97 7.20 -21.03
C TYR A 70 -5.49 8.49 -21.71
N LEU A 71 -5.17 9.50 -20.90
CA LEU A 71 -4.78 10.83 -21.36
C LEU A 71 -3.31 10.91 -21.82
N GLN A 72 -2.43 9.99 -21.39
CA GLN A 72 -0.98 10.06 -21.62
C GLN A 72 -0.42 9.00 -22.59
N ARG A 73 -1.26 8.33 -23.38
CA ARG A 73 -0.82 7.27 -24.34
C ARG A 73 0.31 7.65 -25.30
N ASN A 74 0.63 8.93 -25.47
CA ASN A 74 1.61 9.44 -26.43
C ASN A 74 2.90 10.03 -25.81
N THR A 75 3.14 9.88 -24.51
CA THR A 75 4.33 10.45 -23.84
C THR A 75 5.30 9.35 -23.40
N THR A 76 6.60 9.52 -23.70
CA THR A 76 7.67 8.61 -23.24
C THR A 76 8.15 8.92 -21.81
N GLU A 77 7.70 10.03 -21.22
CA GLU A 77 8.10 10.44 -19.88
C GLU A 77 7.27 9.75 -18.79
N LYS A 78 7.95 9.38 -17.70
CA LYS A 78 7.27 8.83 -16.51
C LYS A 78 6.57 9.96 -15.75
N THR A 79 5.24 9.93 -15.74
CA THR A 79 4.45 10.81 -14.87
C THR A 79 4.34 10.22 -13.49
N TYR A 80 4.99 10.86 -12.52
CA TYR A 80 4.88 10.51 -11.10
C TYR A 80 3.68 11.24 -10.48
N ILE A 81 2.73 10.48 -9.97
CA ILE A 81 1.51 10.99 -9.36
C ILE A 81 1.68 10.95 -7.83
N PRO A 82 1.64 12.10 -7.14
CA PRO A 82 1.62 12.12 -5.69
C PRO A 82 0.30 11.55 -5.16
N LEU A 83 0.39 10.76 -4.10
CA LEU A 83 -0.74 10.14 -3.42
C LEU A 83 -0.70 10.54 -1.95
N GLY A 84 -1.69 11.33 -1.53
CA GLY A 84 -1.92 11.59 -0.12
C GLY A 84 -2.47 10.34 0.56
N ILE A 85 -1.87 9.96 1.68
CA ILE A 85 -2.26 8.75 2.43
C ILE A 85 -2.34 9.05 3.92
N ASN A 86 -3.19 8.31 4.61
CA ASN A 86 -3.32 8.32 6.06
C ASN A 86 -2.76 7.01 6.63
N LEU A 87 -1.94 7.11 7.67
CA LEU A 87 -1.45 5.97 8.43
C LEU A 87 -2.06 6.01 9.83
N SER A 88 -2.61 4.89 10.29
CA SER A 88 -3.11 4.78 11.66
C SER A 88 -1.94 4.73 12.65
N SER A 89 -1.93 5.62 13.64
CA SER A 89 -0.91 5.62 14.69
C SER A 89 -0.90 4.31 15.48
N ASN A 90 -2.07 3.72 15.69
CA ASN A 90 -2.20 2.44 16.39
C ASN A 90 -1.57 1.31 15.58
N ASN A 91 -1.82 1.26 14.27
CA ASN A 91 -1.16 0.29 13.40
C ASN A 91 0.37 0.48 13.37
N LEU A 92 0.84 1.72 13.29
CA LEU A 92 2.28 2.00 13.34
C LEU A 92 2.92 1.53 14.66
N ILE A 93 2.26 1.76 15.79
CA ILE A 93 2.69 1.25 17.12
C ILE A 93 2.76 -0.28 17.12
N ASN A 94 1.72 -0.95 16.61
CA ASN A 94 1.67 -2.41 16.56
C ASN A 94 2.73 -3.02 15.62
N LEU A 95 3.18 -2.26 14.61
CA LEU A 95 4.32 -2.64 13.79
C LEU A 95 5.67 -2.44 14.51
N GLY A 96 5.71 -1.72 15.62
CA GLY A 96 6.90 -1.42 16.41
C GLY A 96 7.48 -0.02 16.21
N ILE A 97 6.74 0.90 15.59
CA ILE A 97 7.15 2.29 15.38
C ILE A 97 6.78 3.11 16.61
N GLN A 98 7.76 3.81 17.19
CA GLN A 98 7.61 4.57 18.43
C GLN A 98 7.72 6.08 18.18
N ASN A 99 7.47 6.89 19.22
CA ASN A 99 7.58 8.36 19.19
C ASN A 99 6.69 9.03 18.13
N LEU A 100 5.47 8.52 17.98
CA LEU A 100 4.47 9.07 17.07
C LEU A 100 3.70 10.23 17.72
N ASN A 101 3.17 11.11 16.89
CA ASN A 101 2.22 12.12 17.34
C ASN A 101 0.93 11.46 17.89
N PRO A 102 0.23 12.11 18.83
CA PRO A 102 -0.96 11.55 19.48
C PRO A 102 -2.22 11.53 18.57
N PHE A 103 -2.11 11.96 17.32
CA PHE A 103 -3.23 11.91 16.38
C PHE A 103 -3.55 10.46 16.01
N LEU A 104 -4.84 10.14 15.86
CA LEU A 104 -5.29 8.81 15.46
C LEU A 104 -4.76 8.43 14.06
N PHE A 105 -4.81 9.37 13.12
CA PHE A 105 -4.27 9.21 11.76
C PHE A 105 -3.19 10.26 11.49
N LEU A 106 -2.08 9.81 10.95
CA LEU A 106 -0.96 10.65 10.51
C LEU A 106 -1.01 10.79 8.99
N GLN A 107 -1.19 12.01 8.52
CA GLN A 107 -1.16 12.33 7.10
C GLN A 107 0.28 12.27 6.57
N THR A 108 0.45 11.65 5.42
CA THR A 108 1.72 11.61 4.70
C THR A 108 1.48 11.41 3.21
N TYR A 109 2.53 11.17 2.42
CA TYR A 109 2.39 10.96 0.98
C TYR A 109 3.40 9.95 0.45
N THR A 110 3.04 9.35 -0.66
CA THR A 110 3.91 8.53 -1.50
C THR A 110 3.73 8.94 -2.96
N TYR A 111 4.59 8.44 -3.85
CA TYR A 111 4.41 8.59 -5.28
C TYR A 111 4.11 7.24 -5.92
N CYS A 112 3.34 7.29 -6.99
CA CYS A 112 3.16 6.15 -7.87
C CYS A 112 3.31 6.56 -9.33
N TYR A 113 3.55 5.59 -10.20
CA TYR A 113 3.48 5.81 -11.63
C TYR A 113 3.02 4.53 -12.32
N ILE A 114 2.42 4.66 -13.50
CA ILE A 114 2.09 3.50 -14.32
C ILE A 114 3.26 3.14 -15.19
N ARG A 115 3.66 1.87 -15.14
CA ARG A 115 4.59 1.30 -16.12
C ARG A 115 3.79 0.68 -17.26
N GLN A 116 3.81 1.35 -18.40
CA GLN A 116 3.39 0.81 -19.69
C GLN A 116 4.56 0.02 -20.26
N GLY A 117 4.49 -1.31 -20.29
CA GLY A 117 5.47 -2.15 -20.96
C GLY A 117 4.76 -3.19 -21.82
N ASN A 118 5.50 -3.92 -22.65
CA ASN A 118 4.97 -5.03 -23.47
C ASN A 118 4.32 -6.16 -22.63
N GLN A 119 4.48 -6.13 -21.30
CA GLN A 119 3.84 -7.02 -20.34
C GLN A 119 2.91 -6.20 -19.47
N ASN A 120 1.70 -6.74 -19.23
CA ASN A 120 0.58 -6.24 -18.43
C ASN A 120 0.81 -4.93 -17.65
N PRO A 121 -0.04 -3.90 -17.84
CA PRO A 121 0.02 -2.66 -17.08
C PRO A 121 0.11 -2.91 -15.57
N GLN A 122 0.93 -2.11 -14.89
CA GLN A 122 1.06 -2.14 -13.44
C GLN A 122 1.22 -0.72 -12.89
N ILE A 123 0.69 -0.50 -11.69
CA ILE A 123 1.02 0.69 -10.89
C ILE A 123 2.22 0.34 -10.03
N GLN A 124 3.28 1.15 -10.15
CA GLN A 124 4.44 1.08 -9.26
C GLN A 124 4.24 2.08 -8.15
N LEU A 125 3.84 1.60 -6.98
CA LEU A 125 3.64 2.37 -5.76
C LEU A 125 4.96 2.51 -5.00
N SER A 126 5.19 3.67 -4.38
CA SER A 126 6.45 4.04 -3.72
C SER A 126 7.57 4.35 -4.70
N LEU A 127 8.13 5.55 -4.55
CA LEU A 127 9.38 5.97 -5.17
C LEU A 127 10.29 6.51 -4.08
N LEU A 128 11.27 5.71 -3.67
CA LEU A 128 12.10 5.95 -2.49
C LEU A 128 12.73 7.34 -2.41
N SER A 129 13.10 7.94 -3.55
CA SER A 129 13.71 9.26 -3.62
C SER A 129 12.72 10.43 -3.46
N LYS A 130 11.41 10.17 -3.53
CA LYS A 130 10.36 11.19 -3.44
C LYS A 130 9.36 10.95 -2.30
N ASP A 131 9.31 9.74 -1.77
CA ASP A 131 8.37 9.38 -0.72
C ASP A 131 8.62 10.15 0.58
N ALA A 132 7.55 10.46 1.30
CA ALA A 132 7.66 11.13 2.58
C ALA A 132 8.40 10.26 3.61
N PRO A 133 9.19 10.87 4.53
CA PRO A 133 9.93 10.13 5.55
C PRO A 133 9.07 9.20 6.40
N LEU A 134 7.86 9.62 6.79
CA LEU A 134 6.96 8.79 7.59
C LEU A 134 6.48 7.55 6.83
N PHE A 135 6.17 7.68 5.53
CA PHE A 135 5.82 6.54 4.70
C PHE A 135 6.99 5.58 4.49
N LEU A 136 8.21 6.12 4.30
CA LEU A 136 9.42 5.29 4.23
C LEU A 136 9.64 4.52 5.53
N THR A 137 9.46 5.17 6.69
CA THR A 137 9.51 4.50 8.00
C THR A 137 8.48 3.38 8.06
N PHE A 138 7.21 3.64 7.74
CA PHE A 138 6.18 2.60 7.67
C PHE A 138 6.62 1.41 6.79
N ARG A 139 7.08 1.67 5.56
CA ARG A 139 7.53 0.63 4.63
C ARG A 139 8.71 -0.18 5.16
N ASN A 140 9.59 0.44 5.95
CA ASN A 140 10.75 -0.20 6.57
C ASN A 140 10.41 -1.20 7.67
N TYR A 141 9.16 -1.18 8.19
CA TYR A 141 8.67 -2.13 9.20
C TYR A 141 7.82 -3.26 8.61
N LEU A 142 7.69 -3.30 7.28
CA LEU A 142 7.05 -4.37 6.54
C LEU A 142 8.09 -5.41 6.09
N TYR A 143 7.74 -6.67 6.23
CA TYR A 143 8.58 -7.81 5.90
C TYR A 143 7.99 -8.65 4.76
N GLU A 144 8.82 -9.46 4.13
CA GLU A 144 8.33 -10.46 3.18
C GLU A 144 7.31 -11.37 3.86
N GLY A 145 6.17 -11.58 3.21
CA GLY A 145 5.04 -12.35 3.72
C GLY A 145 4.05 -11.55 4.58
N ASP A 146 4.40 -10.33 5.04
CA ASP A 146 3.43 -9.40 5.64
C ASP A 146 2.39 -8.97 4.59
N TYR A 147 1.32 -8.34 5.03
CA TYR A 147 0.26 -7.81 4.17
C TYR A 147 0.24 -6.28 4.20
N LEU A 148 0.02 -5.68 3.04
CA LEU A 148 -0.38 -4.29 2.89
C LEU A 148 -1.90 -4.26 2.70
N ILE A 149 -2.61 -3.60 3.63
CA ILE A 149 -4.03 -3.32 3.52
C ILE A 149 -4.19 -1.86 3.08
N VAL A 150 -4.96 -1.63 2.02
CA VAL A 150 -5.28 -0.29 1.52
C VAL A 150 -6.79 -0.13 1.54
N LEU A 151 -7.29 0.88 2.23
CA LEU A 151 -8.68 1.35 2.12
C LEU A 151 -8.72 2.58 1.23
N CYS A 152 -9.78 2.69 0.45
CA CYS A 152 -10.01 3.80 -0.47
C CYS A 152 -11.47 4.25 -0.37
N ASP A 153 -11.64 5.53 -0.07
CA ASP A 153 -12.91 6.25 -0.18
C ASP A 153 -12.70 7.43 -1.14
N ASP A 154 -13.28 7.33 -2.33
CA ASP A 154 -13.02 8.22 -3.47
C ASP A 154 -11.52 8.44 -3.76
N SER A 155 -10.95 9.53 -3.24
CA SER A 155 -9.53 9.90 -3.39
C SER A 155 -8.75 9.87 -2.08
N THR A 156 -9.36 9.41 -0.98
CA THR A 156 -8.73 9.30 0.33
C THR A 156 -8.27 7.86 0.56
N PHE A 157 -7.00 7.73 0.91
CA PHE A 157 -6.35 6.44 1.11
C PHE A 157 -5.92 6.24 2.55
N TYR A 158 -6.15 5.04 3.08
CA TYR A 158 -5.65 4.60 4.38
C TYR A 158 -4.82 3.33 4.20
N PHE A 159 -3.60 3.34 4.71
CA PHE A 159 -2.66 2.24 4.55
C PHE A 159 -2.37 1.61 5.92
N TYR A 160 -2.35 0.28 5.95
CA TYR A 160 -2.04 -0.50 7.13
C TYR A 160 -1.10 -1.66 6.79
N GLY A 161 -0.22 -1.99 7.74
CA GLY A 161 0.59 -3.20 7.69
C GLY A 161 -0.01 -4.28 8.59
N ALA A 162 -0.06 -5.51 8.11
CA ALA A 162 -0.50 -6.67 8.89
C ALA A 162 0.57 -7.75 8.86
N LYS A 163 0.83 -8.39 10.00
CA LYS A 163 1.88 -9.42 10.10
C LYS A 163 1.45 -10.73 9.45
N SER A 164 2.44 -11.43 8.88
CA SER A 164 2.24 -12.66 8.10
C SER A 164 1.47 -13.77 8.84
N ASN A 165 1.60 -13.83 10.18
CA ASN A 165 0.93 -14.79 11.05
C ASN A 165 -0.61 -14.66 11.09
N LEU A 166 -1.17 -13.55 10.61
CA LEU A 166 -2.62 -13.34 10.58
C LEU A 166 -3.32 -14.07 9.42
N ASN A 167 -2.58 -14.62 8.45
CA ASN A 167 -3.11 -15.45 7.36
C ASN A 167 -4.32 -14.83 6.63
N LEU A 168 -4.19 -13.56 6.26
CA LEU A 168 -5.26 -12.84 5.58
C LEU A 168 -5.45 -13.32 4.12
N SER A 169 -6.69 -13.35 3.68
CA SER A 169 -7.10 -13.55 2.29
C SER A 169 -6.73 -12.32 1.48
N THR A 170 -6.01 -12.52 0.38
CA THR A 170 -5.60 -11.44 -0.52
C THR A 170 -6.64 -11.17 -1.60
N GLY A 171 -6.73 -9.93 -2.07
CA GLY A 171 -7.63 -9.55 -3.15
C GLY A 171 -8.13 -8.11 -3.05
N VAL A 172 -9.10 -7.77 -3.89
CA VAL A 172 -9.81 -6.50 -3.87
C VAL A 172 -11.24 -6.73 -3.38
N TYR A 173 -11.71 -5.82 -2.55
CA TYR A 173 -12.97 -5.89 -1.83
C TYR A 173 -13.76 -4.60 -2.10
N TYR A 174 -15.06 -4.75 -2.37
CA TYR A 174 -16.02 -3.67 -2.62
C TYR A 174 -17.16 -3.76 -1.59
#